data_AF-A0A8H9CHS4-F1
#
_entry.id   AF-A0A8H9CHS4-F1
#
_cell.length_a   1.000
_cell.length_b   1.000
_cell.length_c   1.000
_cell.angle_alpha   90.00
_cell.angle_beta   90.00
_cell.angle_gamma   90.00
#
_symmetry.space_group_name_H-M   'P 1'
#
loop_
_entity.id
_entity.type
_entity.pdbx_description
1 polymer ?
#
loop_
_entity_poly.entity_id
_entity_poly.type
_entity_poly.pdbx_seq_one_letter_code
_entity_poly.pdbx_strand_id
1 'polypeptide(L)' 'MGDITYIKTYQGWSYLASVLDLSLKQVVGWALSKHPNAQLSKDALQMCHIKTSAQYQ' A
#
# COMPACT_ATOMS: atom_id res chain seq x y z
N MET A 1 -8.17 1.70 -6.65
CA MET A 1 -7.38 2.93 -6.90
C MET A 1 -6.21 2.96 -5.91
N GLY A 2 -5.14 3.72 -6.15
CA GLY A 2 -4.02 3.81 -5.23
C GLY A 2 -3.33 5.18 -5.23
N ASP A 3 -2.64 5.49 -4.13
CA ASP A 3 -1.95 6.75 -3.89
C ASP A 3 -0.60 6.53 -3.18
N ILE A 4 0.36 7.44 -3.40
CA ILE A 4 1.64 7.48 -2.67
C ILE A 4 1.75 8.81 -1.92
N THR A 5 1.76 8.73 -0.60
CA THR A 5 1.92 9.89 0.27
C THR A 5 3.24 9.82 1.04
N TYR A 6 3.84 10.97 1.32
CA TYR A 6 5.03 11.08 2.16
C TYR A 6 4.62 11.21 3.64
N ILE A 7 5.30 10.48 4.53
CA ILE A 7 5.05 10.51 5.98
C ILE A 7 6.34 10.80 6.74
N LYS A 8 6.24 11.68 7.74
CA LYS A 8 7.34 11.97 8.66
C LYS A 8 7.33 10.96 9.80
N THR A 9 8.44 10.28 10.02
CA THR A 9 8.62 9.38 11.16
C THR A 9 9.75 9.88 12.07
N TYR A 10 9.86 9.33 13.27
CA TYR A 10 11.00 9.61 14.16
C TYR A 10 12.36 9.19 13.56
N GLN A 11 12.35 8.31 12.56
CA GLN A 11 13.52 7.83 11.82
C GLN A 11 13.68 8.54 10.46
N GLY A 12 13.09 9.73 10.31
CA GLY A 12 13.09 10.50 9.07
C GLY A 12 11.90 10.22 8.15
N TRP A 13 12.02 10.59 6.88
CA TRP A 13 10.92 10.49 5.91
C TRP A 13 10.77 9.08 5.36
N SER A 14 9.52 8.70 5.07
CA SER A 14 9.17 7.46 4.36
C SER A 14 8.03 7.76 3.38
N TYR A 15 7.91 6.95 2.33
CA TYR A 15 6.81 6.97 1.39
C TYR A 15 5.89 5.79 1.66
N LEU A 16 4.59 6.08 1.75
CA LEU A 16 3.52 5.11 1.94
C LEU A 16 2.74 4.98 0.64
N ALA A 17 2.74 3.78 0.05
CA ALA A 17 1.80 3.43 -0.99
C ALA A 17 0.59 2.73 -0.38
N SER A 18 -0.62 3.14 -0.79
CA SER A 18 -1.87 2.51 -0.34
C SER A 18 -2.77 2.16 -1.53
N VAL A 19 -3.48 1.04 -1.41
CA VAL A 19 -4.45 0.55 -2.40
C VAL A 19 -5.82 0.50 -1.74
N LEU A 20 -6.75 1.26 -2.30
CA LEU A 20 -8.13 1.40 -1.84
C LEU A 20 -9.07 0.61 -2.75
N ASP A 21 -9.89 -0.24 -2.15
CA ASP A 21 -11.09 -0.77 -2.77
C ASP A 21 -12.22 0.25 -2.64
N LEU A 22 -12.72 0.72 -3.79
CA LEU A 22 -13.77 1.74 -3.85
C LEU A 22 -15.16 1.18 -3.55
N SER A 23 -15.39 -0.12 -3.75
CA SER A 23 -16.66 -0.78 -3.45
C SER A 23 -16.83 -0.91 -1.94
N LEU A 24 -15.77 -1.37 -1.27
CA LEU A 24 -15.77 -1.61 0.18
C LEU A 24 -15.30 -0.40 1.01
N LYS A 25 -14.79 0.67 0.37
CA LYS A 25 -14.18 1.86 0.98
C LYS A 25 -13.10 1.51 2.02
N GLN A 26 -12.28 0.50 1.71
CA GLN A 26 -11.29 -0.06 2.62
C GLN A 26 -9.91 -0.15 1.97
N VAL A 27 -8.87 0.03 2.80
CA VAL A 27 -7.48 -0.19 2.37
C VAL A 27 -7.23 -1.70 2.31
N VAL A 28 -6.99 -2.18 1.11
CA VAL A 28 -6.78 -3.60 0.81
C VAL A 28 -5.31 -3.99 0.69
N GLY A 29 -4.41 -3.01 0.49
CA GLY A 29 -2.96 -3.23 0.50
C GLY A 29 -2.20 -1.95 0.78
N TRP A 30 -1.01 -2.07 1.35
CA TRP A 30 -0.11 -0.94 1.61
C TRP A 30 1.34 -1.40 1.71
N ALA A 31 2.28 -0.47 1.50
CA ALA A 31 3.71 -0.71 1.68
C ALA A 31 4.44 0.59 2.05
N LEU A 32 5.59 0.48 2.72
CA LEU A 32 6.46 1.59 3.12
C LEU A 32 7.85 1.43 2.50
N SER A 33 8.41 2.53 2.01
CA SER A 33 9.80 2.57 1.51
C SER A 33 10.44 3.92 1.78
N LYS A 34 11.78 3.95 1.77
CA LYS A 34 12.55 5.22 1.76
C LYS A 34 12.60 5.87 0.38
N HIS A 35 12.17 5.16 -0.67
CA HIS A 35 12.21 5.63 -2.05
C HIS A 35 10.85 5.51 -2.72
N PRO A 36 10.38 6.55 -3.44
CA PRO A 36 9.13 6.52 -4.21
C PRO A 36 9.37 5.87 -5.57
N ASN A 37 9.56 4.55 -5.58
CA ASN A 37 9.86 3.79 -6.79
C ASN A 37 8.75 2.80 -7.15
N ALA A 38 8.83 2.21 -8.34
CA ALA A 38 7.85 1.24 -8.80
C ALA A 38 7.76 -0.01 -7.90
N GLN A 39 8.83 -0.34 -7.17
CA GLN A 39 8.83 -1.48 -6.25
C GLN A 39 7.86 -1.25 -5.10
N LEU A 40 7.85 -0.06 -4.51
CA LEU A 40 6.90 0.32 -3.47
C LEU A 40 5.43 0.11 -3.90
N SER A 41 5.09 0.49 -5.14
CA SER A 41 3.75 0.27 -5.69
C SER A 41 3.46 -1.22 -5.91
N LYS A 42 4.43 -1.99 -6.41
CA LYS A 42 4.29 -3.43 -6.61
C LYS A 42 4.05 -4.16 -5.30
N ASP A 43 4.79 -3.80 -4.25
CA ASP A 43 4.66 -4.42 -2.93
C ASP A 43 3.27 -4.18 -2.32
N ALA A 44 2.76 -2.95 -2.43
CA ALA A 44 1.41 -2.61 -1.97
C ALA A 44 0.32 -3.39 -2.74
N LEU A 45 0.50 -3.57 -4.06
CA LEU A 45 -0.41 -4.38 -4.88
C LEU A 45 -0.31 -5.88 -4.54
N GLN A 46 0.89 -6.42 -4.31
CA GLN A 46 1.08 -7.82 -3.93
C GLN A 46 0.40 -8.13 -2.60
N MET A 47 0.49 -7.24 -1.61
CA MET A 47 -0.23 -7.37 -0.34
C MET A 47 -1.75 -7.49 -0.56
N CYS A 48 -2.31 -6.71 -1.49
CA CYS A 48 -3.73 -6.78 -1.84
C CYS A 48 -4.11 -8.17 -2.38
N HIS A 49 -3.33 -8.73 -3.31
CA HIS A 49 -3.60 -10.05 -3.89
C HIS A 49 -3.64 -11.14 -2.81
N ILE A 50 -2.73 -11.07 -1.83
CA ILE A 50 -2.69 -12.01 -0.70
C ILE A 50 -3.95 -11.84 0.16
N LYS A 51 -4.33 -10.60 0.49
CA LYS A 51 -5.50 -10.32 1.34
C LYS A 51 -6.82 -10.75 0.70
N THR A 52 -6.99 -10.55 -0.60
CA THR A 52 -8.18 -11.03 -1.34
C THR A 52 -8.28 -12.55 -1.31
N SER A 53 -7.16 -13.27 -1.46
CA SER A 53 -7.16 -14.74 -1.42
C SER A 53 -7.57 -15.30 -0.06
N ALA A 54 -7.20 -14.62 1.04
CA ALA A 54 -7.54 -15.03 2.40
C ALA A 54 -8.95 -14.60 2.85
N GLN A 55 -9.57 -13.61 2.18
CA GLN A 55 -10.89 -13.10 2.54
C GLN A 55 -12.04 -13.79 1.78
N TYR A 56 -11.72 -14.50 0.69
CA TYR A 56 -12.66 -15.29 -0.12
C TYR A 56 -12.37 -16.80 -0.10
N GLN A 57 -11.55 -17.27 0.83
CA GLN A 57 -11.43 -18.67 1.26
C GLN A 57 -12.19 -18.86 2.57
#